data_AF-A0A2E6PVR1-F1
#
_entry.id   AF-A0A2E6PVR1-F1
#
_cell.length_a   1.000
_cell.length_b   1.000
_cell.length_c   1.000
_cell.angle_alpha   90.00
_cell.angle_beta   90.00
_cell.angle_gamma   90.00
#
_symmetry.space_group_name_H-M   'P 1'
#
loop_
_entity.id
_entity.type
_entity.pdbx_description
1 polymer ?
#
loop_
_entity_poly.entity_id
_entity_poly.type
_entity_poly.pdbx_seq_one_letter_code
_entity_poly.pdbx_strand_id
1 'polypeptide(L)'
;MPKIITIPTNAGIISSTFNLTKTIGTSIAPFSGKYRSQEYDYNYWSGQISVAPMKRSDVVQWQSFLANLEGTKNYFKFGDPDAFTPRGTYAHTHFNTDIRVDSGSNVNSATLTFANTNSVVTSSSAIFDGLVVNDFVTISGAVNSENNGTFKVTTFTSNTEIRVDAVLVNEASTASCKVRQNVKGSTALSMKAVGTNQGSVLQGDYLSIQDSDGNIKQLVIATADAVITDEVSEDKYSVPIQPNLRLDLADDSHIGFSSAQNRGLFRLDDNTVEWQANNVSLYRISFGFTEVI
;
A
#
# COMPACT_ATOMS: atom_id res chain seq x y z
N MET A 1 4.90 -5.34 -27.18
CA MET A 1 4.98 -4.81 -25.80
C MET A 1 3.59 -4.33 -25.39
N PRO A 2 3.15 -4.58 -24.15
CA PRO A 2 1.91 -4.02 -23.60
C PRO A 2 1.92 -2.49 -23.64
N LYS A 3 0.75 -1.88 -23.82
CA LYS A 3 0.57 -0.42 -23.80
C LYS A 3 -0.33 0.00 -22.65
N ILE A 4 -0.16 1.24 -22.18
CA ILE A 4 -1.10 1.87 -21.25
C ILE A 4 -2.11 2.66 -22.07
N ILE A 5 -3.38 2.31 -21.96
CA ILE A 5 -4.50 2.96 -22.64
C ILE A 5 -5.22 3.85 -21.63
N THR A 6 -5.48 5.10 -22.04
CA THR A 6 -6.20 6.07 -21.19
C THR A 6 -7.69 5.74 -21.15
N ILE A 7 -8.25 5.65 -19.95
CA ILE A 7 -9.69 5.46 -19.75
C ILE A 7 -10.49 6.72 -20.17
N PRO A 8 -11.59 6.59 -20.92
CA PRO A 8 -12.43 7.73 -21.29
C PRO A 8 -13.09 8.37 -20.06
N THR A 9 -13.36 9.67 -20.13
CA THR A 9 -14.02 10.46 -19.06
C THR A 9 -15.37 11.04 -19.49
N ASN A 10 -15.81 10.74 -20.71
CA ASN A 10 -17.00 11.33 -21.32
C ASN A 10 -18.33 10.82 -20.73
N ALA A 11 -18.30 9.73 -19.95
CA ALA A 11 -19.46 9.19 -19.26
C ALA A 11 -19.09 8.85 -17.81
N GLY A 12 -20.02 9.13 -16.90
CA GLY A 12 -19.87 8.76 -15.49
C GLY A 12 -20.02 7.26 -15.26
N ILE A 13 -19.35 6.76 -14.22
CA ILE A 13 -19.51 5.41 -13.70
C ILE A 13 -20.73 5.43 -12.77
N ILE A 14 -21.68 4.51 -12.96
CA ILE A 14 -22.89 4.42 -12.13
C ILE A 14 -22.67 3.53 -10.92
N SER A 15 -21.93 2.44 -11.09
CA SER A 15 -21.60 1.53 -10.01
C SER A 15 -20.19 1.00 -10.17
N SER A 16 -19.49 0.89 -9.06
CA SER A 16 -18.19 0.25 -8.98
C SER A 16 -18.19 -0.78 -7.85
N THR A 17 -17.38 -1.82 -8.00
CA THR A 17 -17.08 -2.78 -6.94
C THR A 17 -15.57 -2.90 -6.89
N PHE A 18 -14.99 -2.69 -5.72
CA PHE A 18 -13.57 -2.87 -5.44
C PHE A 18 -13.40 -3.96 -4.40
N ASN A 19 -12.58 -4.95 -4.72
CA ASN A 19 -12.27 -6.09 -3.89
C ASN A 19 -10.76 -6.08 -3.62
N LEU A 20 -10.39 -6.21 -2.34
CA LEU A 20 -9.02 -6.51 -1.95
C LEU A 20 -8.91 -8.01 -1.68
N THR A 21 -8.20 -8.72 -2.55
CA THR A 21 -7.96 -10.17 -2.36
C THR A 21 -6.63 -10.38 -1.67
N LYS A 22 -6.65 -11.10 -0.54
CA LYS A 22 -5.46 -11.53 0.20
C LYS A 22 -5.27 -13.03 0.13
N THR A 23 -4.03 -13.46 -0.12
CA THR A 23 -3.70 -14.90 -0.14
C THR A 23 -3.13 -15.31 1.21
N ILE A 24 -3.91 -16.05 2.01
CA ILE A 24 -3.52 -16.51 3.35
C ILE A 24 -3.65 -18.03 3.45
N GLY A 25 -2.55 -18.71 3.78
CA GLY A 25 -2.55 -20.11 4.19
C GLY A 25 -2.85 -20.24 5.67
N THR A 26 -3.64 -21.24 6.06
CA THR A 26 -3.91 -21.53 7.47
C THR A 26 -3.53 -22.97 7.79
N SER A 27 -2.94 -23.18 8.97
CA SER A 27 -2.70 -24.50 9.55
C SER A 27 -3.18 -24.52 10.99
N ILE A 28 -3.82 -25.62 11.38
CA ILE A 28 -4.38 -25.80 12.73
C ILE A 28 -3.74 -27.06 13.31
N ALA A 29 -3.16 -26.94 14.51
CA ALA A 29 -2.61 -28.08 15.21
C ALA A 29 -3.74 -28.92 15.84
N PRO A 30 -3.93 -30.21 15.46
CA PRO A 30 -5.07 -31.01 15.90
C PRO A 30 -5.06 -31.35 17.40
N PHE A 31 -3.88 -31.29 18.06
CA PHE A 31 -3.73 -31.62 19.48
C PHE A 31 -3.79 -30.40 20.41
N SER A 32 -3.53 -29.19 19.91
CA SER A 32 -3.43 -27.97 20.73
C SER A 32 -4.39 -26.86 20.33
N GLY A 33 -5.10 -27.00 19.19
CA GLY A 33 -6.02 -25.99 18.67
C GLY A 33 -5.34 -24.68 18.25
N LYS A 34 -4.00 -24.64 18.20
CA LYS A 34 -3.26 -23.44 17.80
C LYS A 34 -3.43 -23.20 16.30
N TYR A 35 -3.88 -22.00 15.96
CA TYR A 35 -3.98 -21.49 14.60
C TYR A 35 -2.66 -20.84 14.20
N ARG A 36 -2.18 -21.14 13.00
CA ARG A 36 -1.08 -20.43 12.36
C ARG A 36 -1.56 -19.99 10.98
N SER A 37 -1.66 -18.68 10.78
CA SER A 37 -1.87 -18.07 9.47
C SER A 37 -0.54 -17.63 8.90
N GLN A 38 -0.31 -17.93 7.62
CA GLN A 38 0.81 -17.42 6.86
C GLN A 38 0.25 -16.64 5.67
N GLU A 39 0.51 -15.34 5.64
CA GLU A 39 0.18 -14.50 4.48
C GLU A 39 1.23 -14.71 3.38
N TYR A 40 0.76 -14.79 2.13
CA TYR A 40 1.59 -14.87 0.93
C TYR A 40 1.56 -13.55 0.18
N ASP A 41 2.55 -13.34 -0.68
CA ASP A 41 2.76 -12.08 -1.40
C ASP A 41 1.71 -11.76 -2.48
N TYR A 42 0.87 -12.75 -2.85
CA TYR A 42 -0.11 -12.61 -3.92
C TYR A 42 -1.38 -11.89 -3.42
N ASN A 43 -1.24 -10.59 -3.17
CA ASN A 43 -2.33 -9.70 -2.79
C ASN A 43 -2.56 -8.70 -3.93
N TYR A 44 -3.83 -8.48 -4.31
CA TYR A 44 -4.18 -7.62 -5.44
C TYR A 44 -5.58 -7.03 -5.32
N TRP A 45 -5.78 -5.90 -5.99
CA TRP A 45 -7.10 -5.30 -6.19
C TRP A 45 -7.79 -5.90 -7.42
N SER A 46 -9.07 -6.19 -7.30
CA SER A 46 -9.93 -6.52 -8.44
C SER A 46 -11.28 -5.83 -8.30
N GLY A 47 -12.07 -5.83 -9.35
CA GLY A 47 -13.33 -5.14 -9.31
C GLY A 47 -14.13 -5.24 -10.59
N GLN A 48 -15.28 -4.58 -10.58
CA GLN A 48 -16.14 -4.42 -11.73
C GLN A 48 -16.66 -3.00 -11.78
N ILE A 49 -16.76 -2.43 -12.97
CA ILE A 49 -17.45 -1.16 -13.17
C ILE A 49 -18.64 -1.31 -14.11
N SER A 50 -19.63 -0.42 -13.94
CA SER A 50 -20.75 -0.24 -14.84
C SER A 50 -20.85 1.23 -15.21
N VAL A 51 -20.80 1.50 -16.51
CA VAL A 51 -20.83 2.88 -17.05
C VAL A 51 -22.27 3.28 -17.33
N ALA A 52 -22.57 4.58 -17.23
CA ALA A 52 -23.90 5.09 -17.52
C ALA A 52 -24.39 4.74 -18.92
N PRO A 53 -25.69 4.38 -19.09
CA PRO A 53 -26.25 4.14 -20.41
C PRO A 53 -26.11 5.37 -21.30
N MET A 54 -25.52 5.20 -22.48
CA MET A 54 -25.19 6.34 -23.36
C MET A 54 -25.57 6.08 -24.83
N LYS A 55 -25.66 7.16 -25.61
CA LYS A 55 -25.95 7.07 -27.05
C LYS A 55 -24.72 6.60 -27.82
N ARG A 56 -24.94 6.17 -29.07
CA ARG A 56 -23.86 5.72 -29.96
C ARG A 56 -22.75 6.77 -30.15
N SER A 57 -23.07 8.07 -30.16
CA SER A 57 -22.07 9.13 -30.30
C SER A 57 -21.01 9.10 -29.19
N ASP A 58 -21.41 8.73 -27.98
CA ASP A 58 -20.57 8.80 -26.79
C ASP A 58 -19.92 7.44 -26.49
N VAL A 59 -20.65 6.34 -26.75
CA VAL A 59 -20.16 4.98 -26.48
C VAL A 59 -18.97 4.58 -27.33
N VAL A 60 -18.79 5.18 -28.51
CA VAL A 60 -17.69 4.85 -29.42
C VAL A 60 -16.32 5.06 -28.76
N GLN A 61 -16.19 6.02 -27.85
CA GLN A 61 -14.94 6.23 -27.10
C GLN A 61 -14.66 5.05 -26.15
N TRP A 62 -15.68 4.55 -25.44
CA TRP A 62 -15.57 3.39 -24.57
C TRP A 62 -15.34 2.10 -25.34
N GLN A 63 -16.04 1.89 -26.46
CA GLN A 63 -15.81 0.74 -27.34
C GLN A 63 -14.39 0.74 -27.90
N SER A 64 -13.88 1.90 -28.33
CA SER A 64 -12.50 2.04 -28.80
C SER A 64 -11.50 1.77 -27.68
N PHE A 65 -11.71 2.30 -26.49
CA PHE A 65 -10.88 2.02 -25.31
C PHE A 65 -10.81 0.51 -25.04
N LEU A 66 -11.96 -0.15 -24.94
CA LEU A 66 -12.04 -1.58 -24.65
C LEU A 66 -11.44 -2.45 -25.76
N ALA A 67 -11.65 -2.09 -27.03
CA ALA A 67 -11.03 -2.79 -28.15
C ALA A 67 -9.49 -2.64 -28.14
N ASN A 68 -8.97 -1.45 -27.80
CA ASN A 68 -7.54 -1.19 -27.69
C ASN A 68 -6.88 -1.88 -26.51
N LEU A 69 -7.64 -2.37 -25.52
CA LEU A 69 -7.08 -3.19 -24.45
C LEU A 69 -6.61 -4.57 -24.95
N GLU A 70 -7.13 -5.02 -26.10
CA GLU A 70 -6.79 -6.34 -26.69
C GLU A 70 -6.95 -7.47 -25.66
N GLY A 71 -8.04 -7.44 -24.89
CA GLY A 71 -8.31 -8.35 -23.78
C GLY A 71 -7.44 -8.06 -22.56
N THR A 72 -6.80 -9.09 -22.00
CA THR A 72 -5.93 -9.00 -20.81
C THR A 72 -4.52 -8.46 -21.13
N LYS A 73 -4.22 -8.14 -22.39
CA LYS A 73 -2.87 -7.84 -22.89
C LYS A 73 -2.37 -6.44 -22.52
N ASN A 74 -3.18 -5.41 -22.74
CA ASN A 74 -2.82 -4.02 -22.44
C ASN A 74 -3.40 -3.57 -21.10
N TYR A 75 -2.91 -2.44 -20.61
CA TYR A 75 -3.19 -1.95 -19.26
C TYR A 75 -3.88 -0.59 -19.30
N PHE A 76 -4.45 -0.19 -18.18
CA PHE A 76 -4.99 1.15 -17.99
C PHE A 76 -4.78 1.59 -16.54
N LYS A 77 -4.68 2.91 -16.33
CA LYS A 77 -4.60 3.50 -14.99
C LYS A 77 -6.00 3.72 -14.47
N PHE A 78 -6.29 3.21 -13.28
CA PHE A 78 -7.60 3.36 -12.66
C PHE A 78 -7.49 3.44 -11.15
N GLY A 79 -8.51 3.95 -10.48
CA GLY A 79 -8.61 4.00 -9.04
C GLY A 79 -10.08 3.95 -8.66
N ASP A 80 -10.35 3.90 -7.36
CA ASP A 80 -11.72 3.93 -6.86
C ASP A 80 -12.44 5.20 -7.35
N PRO A 81 -13.53 5.09 -8.14
CA PRO A 81 -14.27 6.25 -8.65
C PRO A 81 -14.89 7.10 -7.54
N ASP A 82 -15.30 6.48 -6.43
CA ASP A 82 -15.99 7.17 -5.34
C ASP A 82 -14.99 7.88 -4.42
N ALA A 83 -13.76 7.37 -4.34
CA ALA A 83 -12.64 7.97 -3.63
C ALA A 83 -11.62 8.65 -4.58
N PHE A 84 -12.10 9.18 -5.71
CA PHE A 84 -11.26 9.79 -6.75
C PHE A 84 -10.39 10.93 -6.19
N THR A 85 -10.96 11.74 -5.31
CA THR A 85 -10.30 12.86 -4.63
C THR A 85 -9.91 12.43 -3.22
N PRO A 86 -8.62 12.49 -2.84
CA PRO A 86 -8.21 12.24 -1.47
C PRO A 86 -8.91 13.18 -0.48
N ARG A 87 -9.18 12.67 0.72
CA ARG A 87 -9.73 13.43 1.84
C ARG A 87 -8.67 14.25 2.55
N GLY A 88 -7.44 13.76 2.58
CA GLY A 88 -6.29 14.48 3.11
C GLY A 88 -6.00 15.79 2.37
N THR A 89 -5.37 16.72 3.07
CA THR A 89 -5.13 18.10 2.58
C THR A 89 -3.75 18.31 1.98
N TYR A 90 -3.00 17.25 1.72
CA TYR A 90 -1.65 17.36 1.18
C TYR A 90 -1.62 18.04 -0.19
N ALA A 91 -0.83 19.11 -0.29
CA ALA A 91 -0.87 20.05 -1.41
C ALA A 91 -0.10 19.56 -2.65
N HIS A 92 0.89 18.70 -2.47
CA HIS A 92 1.69 18.16 -3.57
C HIS A 92 1.05 16.89 -4.17
N THR A 93 1.54 16.50 -5.34
CA THR A 93 1.00 15.35 -6.07
C THR A 93 1.47 14.00 -5.53
N HIS A 94 2.60 13.99 -4.82
CA HIS A 94 3.24 12.79 -4.29
C HIS A 94 4.04 13.14 -3.03
N PHE A 95 4.25 12.12 -2.20
CA PHE A 95 5.26 12.09 -1.13
C PHE A 95 6.50 11.34 -1.62
N ASN A 96 7.58 11.45 -0.87
CA ASN A 96 8.77 10.64 -1.04
C ASN A 96 8.85 9.61 0.08
N THR A 97 9.29 8.39 -0.19
CA THR A 97 9.61 7.43 0.87
C THR A 97 10.75 7.93 1.73
N ASP A 98 10.71 7.58 3.00
CA ASP A 98 11.69 7.99 4.01
C ASP A 98 12.05 6.79 4.89
N ILE A 99 13.31 6.37 4.83
CA ILE A 99 13.88 5.40 5.78
C ILE A 99 14.50 6.19 6.92
N ARG A 100 14.15 5.85 8.17
CA ARG A 100 14.57 6.58 9.38
C ARG A 100 15.37 5.76 10.37
N VAL A 101 15.19 4.44 10.37
CA VAL A 101 16.01 3.50 11.14
C VAL A 101 17.50 3.78 10.89
N ASP A 102 18.33 3.64 11.92
CA ASP A 102 19.81 3.78 11.86
C ASP A 102 20.27 5.02 11.06
N SER A 103 19.68 6.18 11.41
CA SER A 103 19.96 7.46 10.76
C SER A 103 19.76 7.46 9.23
N GLY A 104 18.82 6.66 8.73
CA GLY A 104 18.49 6.59 7.31
C GLY A 104 18.90 5.30 6.59
N SER A 105 19.23 4.24 7.33
CA SER A 105 19.65 2.95 6.77
C SER A 105 18.87 1.77 7.32
N ASN A 106 18.45 0.88 6.42
CA ASN A 106 17.78 -0.36 6.79
C ASN A 106 18.78 -1.34 7.43
N VAL A 107 18.49 -1.79 8.65
CA VAL A 107 19.37 -2.68 9.42
C VAL A 107 19.14 -4.12 9.02
N ASN A 108 20.15 -4.70 8.34
CA ASN A 108 20.07 -6.06 7.80
C ASN A 108 20.54 -7.16 8.77
N SER A 109 21.15 -6.79 9.89
CA SER A 109 21.56 -7.71 10.95
C SER A 109 21.84 -6.94 12.24
N ALA A 110 21.14 -7.29 13.30
CA ALA A 110 21.33 -6.78 14.65
C ALA A 110 21.04 -7.88 15.68
N THR A 111 21.56 -7.69 16.89
CA THR A 111 21.20 -8.52 18.03
C THR A 111 20.08 -7.82 18.81
N LEU A 112 18.92 -8.46 18.91
CA LEU A 112 17.75 -7.93 19.60
C LEU A 112 17.37 -8.75 20.82
N THR A 113 16.82 -8.09 21.81
CA THR A 113 16.14 -8.68 22.97
C THR A 113 14.72 -8.15 23.00
N PHE A 114 13.75 -9.05 23.12
CA PHE A 114 12.33 -8.77 23.18
C PHE A 114 11.83 -9.09 24.59
N ALA A 115 11.15 -8.12 25.21
CA ALA A 115 10.51 -8.31 26.50
C ALA A 115 9.00 -8.10 26.37
N ASN A 116 8.23 -9.07 26.85
CA ASN A 116 6.77 -9.00 26.93
C ASN A 116 6.28 -7.92 27.90
N THR A 117 7.09 -7.60 28.90
CA THR A 117 6.78 -6.60 29.91
C THR A 117 6.88 -5.23 29.27
N ASN A 118 5.72 -4.64 29.01
CA ASN A 118 5.55 -3.39 28.25
C ASN A 118 6.06 -3.43 26.80
N SER A 119 6.16 -4.61 26.18
CA SER A 119 6.46 -4.78 24.75
C SER A 119 7.71 -4.02 24.30
N VAL A 120 8.82 -4.25 25.00
CA VAL A 120 10.09 -3.57 24.77
C VAL A 120 10.93 -4.36 23.76
N VAL A 121 11.54 -3.64 22.82
CA VAL A 121 12.59 -4.16 21.94
C VAL A 121 13.87 -3.40 22.24
N THR A 122 14.91 -4.13 22.62
CA THR A 122 16.23 -3.59 22.95
C THR A 122 17.26 -4.13 21.96
N SER A 123 18.19 -3.28 21.54
CA SER A 123 19.28 -3.60 20.63
C SER A 123 20.64 -3.34 21.28
N SER A 124 21.68 -4.02 20.81
CA SER A 124 23.06 -3.85 21.32
C SER A 124 23.77 -2.59 20.78
N SER A 125 23.14 -1.88 19.84
CA SER A 125 23.70 -0.75 19.11
C SER A 125 22.58 0.24 18.81
N ALA A 126 22.93 1.50 18.53
CA ALA A 126 21.98 2.61 18.41
C ALA A 126 21.11 2.59 17.13
N ILE A 127 20.61 1.42 16.73
CA ILE A 127 19.90 1.18 15.46
C ILE A 127 18.56 1.90 15.36
N PHE A 128 17.99 2.35 16.48
CA PHE A 128 16.74 3.11 16.50
C PHE A 128 16.98 4.61 16.37
N ASP A 129 18.24 5.06 16.19
CA ASP A 129 18.51 6.46 15.89
C ASP A 129 17.75 6.92 14.64
N GLY A 130 17.14 8.11 14.73
CA GLY A 130 16.26 8.67 13.69
C GLY A 130 14.79 8.30 13.79
N LEU A 131 14.42 7.25 14.56
CA LEU A 131 13.02 6.91 14.81
C LEU A 131 12.37 7.84 15.84
N VAL A 132 11.07 8.04 15.69
CA VAL A 132 10.24 8.81 16.63
C VAL A 132 8.96 8.05 16.98
N VAL A 133 8.23 8.55 17.98
CA VAL A 133 6.96 7.93 18.38
C VAL A 133 5.95 8.00 17.23
N ASN A 134 5.20 6.91 17.04
CA ASN A 134 4.27 6.65 15.93
C ASN A 134 4.89 6.18 14.62
N ASP A 135 6.21 6.05 14.54
CA ASP A 135 6.83 5.36 13.40
C ASP A 135 6.48 3.89 13.38
N PHE A 136 6.52 3.30 12.18
CA PHE A 136 6.42 1.86 12.03
C PHE A 136 7.78 1.28 11.70
N VAL A 137 8.07 0.10 12.26
CA VAL A 137 9.27 -0.68 11.96
C VAL A 137 8.89 -2.12 11.67
N THR A 138 9.48 -2.70 10.64
CA THR A 138 9.32 -4.12 10.30
C THR A 138 10.50 -4.90 10.84
N ILE A 139 10.21 -5.80 11.78
CA ILE A 139 11.18 -6.69 12.41
C ILE A 139 11.04 -8.10 11.79
N SER A 140 12.17 -8.70 11.45
CA SER A 140 12.24 -10.08 10.94
C SER A 140 13.49 -10.79 11.45
N GLY A 141 13.46 -12.12 11.53
CA GLY A 141 14.59 -12.94 11.99
C GLY A 141 14.57 -13.30 13.48
N ALA A 142 13.53 -12.89 14.22
CA ALA A 142 13.30 -13.39 15.57
C ALA A 142 12.88 -14.87 15.55
N VAL A 143 13.22 -15.62 16.60
CA VAL A 143 12.89 -17.04 16.73
C VAL A 143 11.38 -17.22 16.94
N ASN A 144 10.75 -16.36 17.73
CA ASN A 144 9.30 -16.39 17.92
C ASN A 144 8.59 -15.63 16.79
N SER A 145 7.61 -16.28 16.17
CA SER A 145 6.81 -15.70 15.08
C SER A 145 6.12 -14.38 15.48
N GLU A 146 5.71 -14.27 16.73
CA GLU A 146 5.02 -13.14 17.33
C GLU A 146 5.89 -11.88 17.42
N ASN A 147 7.22 -12.06 17.44
CA ASN A 147 8.20 -10.98 17.44
C ASN A 147 8.57 -10.52 16.01
N ASN A 148 8.02 -11.16 14.98
CA ASN A 148 8.23 -10.80 13.58
C ASN A 148 6.97 -10.12 13.03
N GLY A 149 7.16 -9.01 12.30
CA GLY A 149 6.05 -8.25 11.73
C GLY A 149 6.36 -6.75 11.69
N THR A 150 5.37 -5.97 11.24
CA THR A 150 5.42 -4.51 11.29
C THR A 150 4.75 -4.03 12.56
N PHE A 151 5.45 -3.19 13.31
CA PHE A 151 5.03 -2.70 14.61
C PHE A 151 5.10 -1.19 14.65
N LYS A 152 4.12 -0.56 15.32
CA LYS A 152 4.14 0.86 15.63
C LYS A 152 4.96 1.11 16.89
N VAL A 153 5.85 2.08 16.84
CA VAL A 153 6.59 2.60 18.00
C VAL A 153 5.66 3.40 18.87
N THR A 154 5.36 2.89 20.06
CA THR A 154 4.49 3.54 21.06
C THR A 154 5.27 4.41 22.02
N THR A 155 6.55 4.10 22.26
CA THR A 155 7.43 4.91 23.11
C THR A 155 8.85 4.79 22.60
N PHE A 156 9.53 5.93 22.51
CA PHE A 156 10.96 6.01 22.21
C PHE A 156 11.71 6.29 23.51
N THR A 157 12.52 5.35 23.98
CA THR A 157 13.26 5.50 25.25
C THR A 157 14.70 5.93 25.00
N SER A 158 15.35 5.34 24.00
CA SER A 158 16.69 5.70 23.56
C SER A 158 16.96 5.11 22.17
N ASN A 159 18.09 5.46 21.56
CA ASN A 159 18.49 4.89 20.26
C ASN A 159 18.71 3.36 20.30
N THR A 160 18.74 2.75 21.50
CA THR A 160 18.86 1.30 21.71
C THR A 160 17.59 0.65 22.25
N GLU A 161 16.55 1.41 22.59
CA GLU A 161 15.35 0.87 23.22
C GLU A 161 14.07 1.61 22.78
N ILE A 162 13.11 0.82 22.29
CA ILE A 162 11.78 1.26 21.90
C ILE A 162 10.70 0.35 22.49
N ARG A 163 9.47 0.86 22.58
CA ARG A 163 8.27 0.07 22.87
C ARG A 163 7.37 0.04 21.67
N VAL A 164 6.69 -1.09 21.48
CA VAL A 164 5.84 -1.34 20.31
C VAL A 164 4.38 -1.62 20.68
N ASP A 165 3.49 -1.56 19.69
CA ASP A 165 2.03 -1.77 19.82
C ASP A 165 1.58 -3.24 19.70
N ALA A 166 2.49 -4.19 19.89
CA ALA A 166 2.19 -5.62 19.86
C ALA A 166 2.51 -6.32 21.19
N VAL A 167 1.90 -7.48 21.42
CA VAL A 167 2.25 -8.34 22.56
C VAL A 167 3.44 -9.21 22.16
N LEU A 168 4.63 -8.88 22.67
CA LEU A 168 5.86 -9.61 22.38
C LEU A 168 5.99 -10.88 23.24
N VAL A 169 6.81 -11.81 22.76
CA VAL A 169 7.23 -12.99 23.52
C VAL A 169 8.68 -12.78 23.97
N ASN A 170 8.96 -13.11 25.24
CA ASN A 170 10.31 -12.98 25.79
C ASN A 170 11.33 -13.76 24.97
N GLU A 171 12.35 -13.07 24.51
CA GLU A 171 13.40 -13.63 23.68
C GLU A 171 14.66 -12.77 23.87
N ALA A 172 15.81 -13.39 24.15
CA ALA A 172 17.00 -12.64 24.53
C ALA A 172 18.17 -12.91 23.59
N SER A 173 18.90 -11.84 23.26
CA SER A 173 20.15 -11.91 22.48
C SER A 173 20.01 -12.65 21.14
N THR A 174 18.88 -12.48 20.46
CA THR A 174 18.68 -13.08 19.14
C THR A 174 19.47 -12.32 18.09
N ALA A 175 20.47 -13.00 17.53
CA ALA A 175 21.32 -12.46 16.48
C ALA A 175 20.62 -12.52 15.10
N SER A 176 21.12 -11.74 14.15
CA SER A 176 20.65 -11.69 12.75
C SER A 176 19.21 -11.18 12.56
N CYS A 177 18.64 -10.55 13.58
CA CYS A 177 17.39 -9.83 13.44
C CYS A 177 17.57 -8.63 12.50
N LYS A 178 16.55 -8.30 11.72
CA LYS A 178 16.54 -7.17 10.82
C LYS A 178 15.48 -6.19 11.29
N VAL A 179 15.81 -4.90 11.28
CA VAL A 179 14.88 -3.80 11.62
C VAL A 179 14.86 -2.87 10.42
N ARG A 180 13.72 -2.78 9.74
CA ARG A 180 13.65 -2.13 8.43
C ARG A 180 12.34 -1.38 8.22
N GLN A 181 12.35 -0.38 7.36
CA GLN A 181 11.20 0.40 6.92
C GLN A 181 11.03 0.29 5.41
N ASN A 182 9.79 0.44 4.94
CA ASN A 182 9.42 0.43 3.51
C ASN A 182 9.88 -0.83 2.75
N VAL A 183 9.91 -1.97 3.45
CA VAL A 183 10.28 -3.27 2.87
C VAL A 183 9.06 -4.08 2.48
N LYS A 184 9.26 -5.01 1.55
CA LYS A 184 8.27 -6.01 1.15
C LYS A 184 7.70 -6.73 2.38
N GLY A 185 6.38 -6.88 2.39
CA GLY A 185 5.61 -7.48 3.47
C GLY A 185 5.22 -6.50 4.58
N SER A 186 5.76 -5.26 4.57
CA SER A 186 5.37 -4.24 5.55
C SER A 186 3.91 -3.84 5.40
N THR A 187 3.20 -3.70 6.52
CA THR A 187 1.82 -3.18 6.60
C THR A 187 1.77 -1.68 6.86
N ALA A 188 2.91 -1.01 6.79
CA ALA A 188 3.02 0.43 6.97
C ALA A 188 4.05 1.03 6.01
N LEU A 189 3.88 2.32 5.78
CA LEU A 189 4.70 3.13 4.88
C LEU A 189 5.18 4.36 5.65
N SER A 190 6.49 4.60 5.60
CA SER A 190 7.16 5.78 6.13
C SER A 190 7.56 6.68 4.96
N MET A 191 7.12 7.92 4.99
CA MET A 191 7.27 8.88 3.90
C MET A 191 7.55 10.28 4.44
N LYS A 192 8.04 11.18 3.60
CA LYS A 192 8.32 12.58 3.89
C LYS A 192 7.64 13.47 2.85
N ALA A 193 7.25 14.68 3.27
CA ALA A 193 6.75 15.69 2.37
C ALA A 193 7.82 16.12 1.37
N VAL A 194 7.38 16.47 0.17
CA VAL A 194 8.19 17.22 -0.80
C VAL A 194 8.23 18.69 -0.36
N GLY A 195 9.29 19.09 0.33
CA GLY A 195 9.49 20.46 0.83
C GLY A 195 8.68 20.80 2.09
N THR A 196 8.53 22.10 2.37
CA THR A 196 8.07 22.62 3.68
C THR A 196 6.56 22.81 3.82
N ASN A 197 5.73 22.05 3.09
CA ASN A 197 4.28 22.24 3.09
C ASN A 197 3.51 21.02 3.57
N GLN A 198 2.79 21.27 4.67
CA GLN A 198 1.99 20.34 5.44
C GLN A 198 0.65 20.05 4.77
N GLY A 199 0.28 18.78 4.74
CA GLY A 199 -1.12 18.38 4.75
C GLY A 199 -1.26 17.03 5.41
N SER A 200 -2.47 16.50 5.43
CA SER A 200 -2.73 15.19 6.00
C SER A 200 -2.89 14.12 4.92
N VAL A 201 -2.65 12.87 5.29
CA VAL A 201 -3.22 11.70 4.64
C VAL A 201 -4.21 11.11 5.65
N LEU A 202 -5.45 10.90 5.24
CA LEU A 202 -6.50 10.41 6.14
C LEU A 202 -6.85 8.96 5.82
N GLN A 203 -7.48 8.29 6.79
CA GLN A 203 -8.02 6.96 6.59
C GLN A 203 -8.94 6.91 5.36
N GLY A 204 -8.72 5.89 4.51
CA GLY A 204 -9.46 5.68 3.27
C GLY A 204 -8.82 6.33 2.04
N ASP A 205 -7.77 7.13 2.20
CA ASP A 205 -7.05 7.69 1.06
C ASP A 205 -6.24 6.60 0.34
N TYR A 206 -6.33 6.57 -0.98
CA TYR A 206 -5.54 5.67 -1.83
C TYR A 206 -4.18 6.29 -2.13
N LEU A 207 -3.13 5.48 -2.06
CA LEU A 207 -1.75 5.85 -2.35
C LEU A 207 -1.21 4.93 -3.46
N SER A 208 -0.60 5.54 -4.47
CA SER A 208 0.04 4.82 -5.56
C SER A 208 1.53 4.68 -5.30
N ILE A 209 2.00 3.45 -5.13
CA ILE A 209 3.42 3.16 -5.02
C ILE A 209 4.01 3.17 -6.42
N GLN A 210 5.01 4.02 -6.66
CA GLN A 210 5.68 4.17 -7.95
C GLN A 210 7.16 3.84 -7.82
N ASP A 211 7.78 3.43 -8.94
CA ASP A 211 9.24 3.43 -9.02
C ASP A 211 9.78 4.85 -9.27
N SER A 212 11.11 5.00 -9.26
CA SER A 212 11.78 6.28 -9.51
C SER A 212 11.47 6.89 -10.88
N ASP A 213 10.99 6.09 -11.83
CA ASP A 213 10.57 6.53 -13.17
C ASP A 213 9.07 6.91 -13.23
N GLY A 214 8.36 6.84 -12.10
CA GLY A 214 6.93 7.15 -12.01
C GLY A 214 6.01 6.04 -12.56
N ASN A 215 6.53 4.83 -12.76
CA ASN A 215 5.69 3.69 -13.12
C ASN A 215 5.02 3.13 -11.87
N ILE A 216 3.70 3.01 -11.95
CA ILE A 216 2.87 2.47 -10.87
C ILE A 216 3.19 0.98 -10.68
N LYS A 217 3.50 0.58 -9.45
CA LYS A 217 3.78 -0.80 -9.04
C LYS A 217 2.69 -1.41 -8.18
N GLN A 218 2.01 -0.59 -7.38
CA GLN A 218 1.02 -1.07 -6.44
C GLN A 218 0.07 0.05 -6.05
N LEU A 219 -1.21 -0.28 -5.91
CA LEU A 219 -2.17 0.58 -5.23
C LEU A 219 -2.35 0.12 -3.78
N VAL A 220 -2.30 1.03 -2.83
CA VAL A 220 -2.59 0.76 -1.41
C VAL A 220 -3.61 1.77 -0.89
N ILE A 221 -4.28 1.43 0.22
CA ILE A 221 -5.19 2.31 0.94
C ILE A 221 -4.67 2.54 2.36
N ALA A 222 -4.77 3.77 2.85
CA ALA A 222 -4.46 4.12 4.23
C ALA A 222 -5.54 3.58 5.17
N THR A 223 -5.17 2.73 6.12
CA THR A 223 -6.12 2.12 7.08
C THR A 223 -6.32 2.94 8.34
N ALA A 224 -5.51 3.97 8.56
CA ALA A 224 -5.68 4.97 9.60
C ALA A 224 -5.09 6.31 9.12
N ASP A 225 -5.37 7.38 9.85
CA ASP A 225 -4.78 8.69 9.56
C ASP A 225 -3.26 8.63 9.70
N ALA A 226 -2.54 9.26 8.77
CA ALA A 226 -1.10 9.39 8.86
C ALA A 226 -0.74 10.29 10.04
N VAL A 227 0.26 9.86 10.80
CA VAL A 227 0.76 10.63 11.93
C VAL A 227 1.97 11.43 11.46
N ILE A 228 1.95 12.75 11.72
CA ILE A 228 3.13 13.58 11.57
C ILE A 228 4.08 13.22 12.71
N THR A 229 5.30 12.87 12.33
CA THR A 229 6.28 12.19 13.19
C THR A 229 7.45 13.11 13.52
N ASP A 230 7.73 14.09 12.65
CA ASP A 230 8.76 15.11 12.86
C ASP A 230 8.41 16.37 12.05
N GLU A 231 8.72 17.55 12.58
CA GLU A 231 8.38 18.88 12.02
C GLU A 231 9.62 19.81 11.88
N VAL A 232 10.86 19.30 11.88
CA VAL A 232 12.04 20.19 11.89
C VAL A 232 12.38 20.79 10.52
N SER A 233 12.43 19.99 9.44
CA SER A 233 12.84 20.47 8.10
C SER A 233 11.94 19.99 6.96
N GLU A 234 11.49 18.74 7.02
CA GLU A 234 10.50 18.14 6.13
C GLU A 234 9.53 17.34 6.99
N ASP A 235 8.23 17.51 6.76
CA ASP A 235 7.23 16.80 7.54
C ASP A 235 7.31 15.31 7.23
N LYS A 236 7.49 14.55 8.30
CA LYS A 236 7.60 13.10 8.25
C LYS A 236 6.25 12.48 8.55
N TYR A 237 5.83 11.53 7.73
CA TYR A 237 4.58 10.80 7.87
C TYR A 237 4.83 9.32 8.03
N SER A 238 4.04 8.69 8.89
CA SER A 238 3.98 7.25 9.05
C SER A 238 2.52 6.82 8.97
N VAL A 239 2.20 5.94 8.01
CA VAL A 239 0.82 5.54 7.70
C VAL A 239 0.70 4.02 7.61
N PRO A 240 -0.25 3.38 8.33
CA PRO A 240 -0.56 1.98 8.13
C PRO A 240 -1.37 1.81 6.83
N ILE A 241 -1.03 0.80 6.05
CA ILE A 241 -1.54 0.58 4.70
C ILE A 241 -2.02 -0.85 4.48
N GLN A 242 -2.90 -1.02 3.51
CA GLN A 242 -3.29 -2.32 2.96
C GLN A 242 -3.42 -2.26 1.43
N PRO A 243 -3.08 -3.33 0.69
CA PRO A 243 -2.35 -4.51 1.13
C PRO A 243 -0.89 -4.22 1.52
N ASN A 244 -0.21 -5.23 2.06
CA ASN A 244 1.22 -5.15 2.41
C ASN A 244 2.07 -4.80 1.18
N LEU A 245 3.19 -4.13 1.38
CA LEU A 245 4.10 -3.75 0.28
C LEU A 245 4.60 -4.98 -0.48
N ARG A 246 4.54 -4.95 -1.81
CA ARG A 246 5.01 -6.05 -2.67
C ARG A 246 6.51 -5.99 -3.00
N LEU A 247 7.14 -4.85 -2.77
CA LEU A 247 8.54 -4.59 -3.10
C LEU A 247 9.22 -3.70 -2.05
N ASP A 248 10.54 -3.78 -1.97
CA ASP A 248 11.35 -2.90 -1.16
C ASP A 248 11.45 -1.54 -1.85
N LEU A 249 11.10 -0.46 -1.13
CA LEU A 249 11.21 0.90 -1.63
C LEU A 249 12.51 1.51 -1.10
N ALA A 250 13.32 2.04 -2.02
CA ALA A 250 14.47 2.86 -1.66
C ALA A 250 14.01 4.19 -1.08
N ASP A 251 14.92 4.95 -0.46
CA ASP A 251 14.65 6.34 -0.10
C ASP A 251 14.30 7.18 -1.33
N ASP A 252 13.49 8.22 -1.17
CA ASP A 252 13.07 9.13 -2.23
C ASP A 252 12.28 8.48 -3.40
N SER A 253 11.70 7.30 -3.19
CA SER A 253 10.74 6.71 -4.14
C SER A 253 9.40 7.44 -4.05
N HIS A 254 8.74 7.65 -5.19
CA HIS A 254 7.52 8.44 -5.24
C HIS A 254 6.27 7.66 -4.77
N ILE A 255 5.49 8.31 -3.90
CA ILE A 255 4.18 7.83 -3.43
C ILE A 255 3.10 8.80 -3.91
N GLY A 256 2.38 8.42 -4.96
CA GLY A 256 1.34 9.24 -5.57
C GLY A 256 0.12 9.42 -4.64
N PHE A 257 -0.26 10.66 -4.37
CA PHE A 257 -1.36 11.02 -3.48
C PHE A 257 -2.50 11.74 -4.20
N SER A 258 -2.21 12.71 -5.08
CA SER A 258 -3.28 13.53 -5.68
C SER A 258 -4.23 12.72 -6.55
N SER A 259 -5.38 13.31 -6.90
CA SER A 259 -6.36 12.71 -7.83
C SER A 259 -5.81 12.35 -9.22
N ALA A 260 -4.66 12.89 -9.61
CA ALA A 260 -3.97 12.51 -10.85
C ALA A 260 -3.05 11.29 -10.68
N GLN A 261 -2.67 10.97 -9.43
CA GLN A 261 -1.60 10.03 -9.10
C GLN A 261 -2.08 8.84 -8.23
N ASN A 262 -3.20 8.94 -7.51
CA ASN A 262 -3.80 7.88 -6.69
C ASN A 262 -4.51 6.79 -7.54
N ARG A 263 -3.77 6.22 -8.50
CA ARG A 263 -4.23 5.21 -9.44
C ARG A 263 -3.34 3.97 -9.35
N GLY A 264 -3.96 2.80 -9.47
CA GLY A 264 -3.31 1.53 -9.75
C GLY A 264 -3.20 1.28 -11.25
N LEU A 265 -2.40 0.27 -11.61
CA LEU A 265 -2.32 -0.24 -12.97
C LEU A 265 -3.18 -1.51 -13.07
N PHE A 266 -4.12 -1.53 -14.00
CA PHE A 266 -5.12 -2.59 -14.13
C PHE A 266 -5.18 -3.14 -15.55
N ARG A 267 -5.69 -4.36 -15.68
CA ARG A 267 -6.06 -5.02 -16.94
C ARG A 267 -7.47 -5.61 -16.83
N LEU A 268 -8.07 -5.96 -17.97
CA LEU A 268 -9.34 -6.69 -17.96
C LEU A 268 -9.20 -8.07 -17.33
N ASP A 269 -10.27 -8.55 -16.71
CA ASP A 269 -10.31 -9.92 -16.13
C ASP A 269 -10.43 -10.99 -17.22
N ASP A 270 -11.17 -10.70 -18.29
CA ASP A 270 -11.42 -11.60 -19.40
C ASP A 270 -10.88 -10.99 -20.71
N ASN A 271 -10.56 -11.84 -21.68
CA ASN A 271 -10.24 -11.44 -23.04
C ASN A 271 -11.48 -11.05 -23.84
N THR A 272 -12.67 -11.44 -23.36
CA THR A 272 -13.94 -11.07 -23.97
C THR A 272 -14.44 -9.76 -23.39
N VAL A 273 -14.78 -8.81 -24.26
CA VAL A 273 -15.45 -7.58 -23.85
C VAL A 273 -16.85 -7.52 -24.44
N GLU A 274 -17.84 -7.38 -23.56
CA GLU A 274 -19.25 -7.27 -23.94
C GLU A 274 -19.74 -5.82 -23.79
N TRP A 275 -20.56 -5.40 -24.75
CA TRP A 275 -21.42 -4.22 -24.62
C TRP A 275 -22.80 -4.55 -25.16
N GLN A 276 -23.83 -4.07 -24.47
CA GLN A 276 -25.23 -4.32 -24.81
C GLN A 276 -25.87 -3.06 -25.35
N ALA A 277 -26.79 -3.19 -26.31
CA ALA A 277 -27.58 -2.08 -26.83
C ALA A 277 -29.07 -2.45 -26.80
N ASN A 278 -29.93 -1.51 -26.42
CA ASN A 278 -31.38 -1.71 -26.47
C ASN A 278 -31.99 -1.13 -27.76
N ASN A 279 -33.29 -1.36 -27.96
CA ASN A 279 -34.03 -0.87 -29.14
C ASN A 279 -34.09 0.68 -29.26
N VAL A 280 -33.72 1.40 -28.20
CA VAL A 280 -33.65 2.88 -28.18
C VAL A 280 -32.22 3.36 -28.44
N SER A 281 -31.30 2.45 -28.82
CA SER A 281 -29.87 2.74 -29.04
C SER A 281 -29.14 3.30 -27.80
N LEU A 282 -29.58 2.91 -26.60
CA LEU A 282 -28.82 3.11 -25.38
C LEU A 282 -27.91 1.91 -25.16
N TYR A 283 -26.61 2.21 -25.05
CA TYR A 283 -25.56 1.23 -24.83
C TYR A 283 -25.22 1.14 -23.36
N ARG A 284 -25.00 -0.09 -22.88
CA ARG A 284 -24.57 -0.40 -21.52
C ARG A 284 -23.27 -1.17 -21.58
N ILE A 285 -22.32 -0.78 -20.74
CA ILE A 285 -20.99 -1.37 -20.66
C ILE A 285 -20.73 -1.72 -19.20
N SER A 286 -20.32 -2.95 -18.97
CA SER A 286 -19.76 -3.38 -17.70
C SER A 286 -18.60 -4.33 -17.97
N PHE A 287 -17.52 -4.18 -17.20
CA PHE A 287 -16.35 -5.05 -17.31
C PHE A 287 -15.66 -5.22 -15.96
N GLY A 288 -15.07 -6.39 -15.77
CA GLY A 288 -14.22 -6.73 -14.64
C GLY A 288 -12.76 -6.33 -14.90
N PHE A 289 -12.04 -6.00 -13.84
CA PHE A 289 -10.64 -5.63 -13.89
C PHE A 289 -9.86 -6.18 -12.71
N THR A 290 -8.58 -6.46 -12.94
CA THR A 290 -7.63 -6.94 -11.93
C THR A 290 -6.33 -6.15 -12.03
N GLU A 291 -5.75 -5.86 -10.87
CA GLU A 291 -4.48 -5.15 -10.74
C GLU A 291 -3.35 -5.94 -11.43
N VAL A 292 -2.47 -5.23 -12.10
CA VAL A 292 -1.24 -5.78 -12.65
C VAL A 292 -0.20 -5.86 -11.54
N ILE A 293 0.36 -7.05 -11.35
CA ILE A 293 1.42 -7.34 -10.37
C ILE A 293 2.78 -7.37 -11.08
#